data_AF-A0A6I5WF55-F1
#
_entry.id   AF-A0A6I5WF55-F1
#
_cell.length_a   1.000
_cell.length_b   1.000
_cell.length_c   1.000
_cell.angle_alpha   90.00
_cell.angle_beta   90.00
_cell.angle_gamma   90.00
#
_symmetry.space_group_name_H-M   'P 1'
#
loop_
_entity.id
_entity.type
_entity.pdbx_description
1 polymer ?
#
loop_
_entity_poly.entity_id
_entity_poly.type
_entity_poly.pdbx_seq_one_letter_code
_entity_poly.pdbx_strand_id
1 'polypeptide(L)'
;MNQSPNAQPPAAPGPDNETHRAVAHQIVTRRYVERRIAELPTGPEAADARLRGLLAIFDDITAKGHPEPLTLLAAVLGIPVGTLVTHLRAAGRPWGENR
;
A
#
# COMPACT_ATOMS: atom_id res chain seq x y z
N MET A 1 -54.46 -22.79 -15.07
CA MET A 1 -53.63 -22.20 -16.13
C MET A 1 -52.45 -21.53 -15.44
N ASN A 2 -51.25 -22.07 -15.68
CA ASN A 2 -50.04 -21.81 -14.90
C ASN A 2 -49.50 -20.40 -15.14
N GLN A 3 -49.14 -19.70 -14.06
CA GLN A 3 -48.36 -18.46 -14.11
C GLN A 3 -46.90 -18.82 -14.40
N SER A 4 -46.35 -18.26 -15.48
CA SER A 4 -44.95 -18.40 -15.87
C SER A 4 -44.02 -17.65 -14.89
N PRO A 5 -42.79 -18.15 -14.68
CA PRO A 5 -41.95 -17.75 -13.56
C PRO A 5 -41.24 -16.41 -13.76
N ASN A 6 -41.00 -15.77 -12.62
CA ASN A 6 -40.14 -14.61 -12.37
C ASN A 6 -38.81 -14.71 -13.14
N ALA A 7 -38.68 -13.97 -14.25
CA ALA A 7 -37.42 -13.79 -14.95
C ALA A 7 -36.65 -12.64 -14.30
N GLN A 8 -35.94 -12.94 -13.22
CA GLN A 8 -34.96 -12.02 -12.64
C GLN A 8 -33.76 -11.97 -13.60
N PRO A 9 -33.39 -10.81 -14.19
CA PRO A 9 -32.23 -10.72 -15.07
C PRO A 9 -30.96 -11.08 -14.29
N PRO A 10 -29.92 -11.64 -14.94
CA PRO A 10 -28.66 -11.97 -14.27
C PRO A 10 -28.09 -10.69 -13.68
N ALA A 11 -27.89 -10.68 -12.36
CA ALA A 11 -27.24 -9.59 -11.66
C ALA A 11 -25.91 -9.30 -12.37
N ALA A 12 -25.78 -8.10 -12.93
CA ALA A 12 -24.49 -7.57 -13.35
C ALA A 12 -23.51 -7.72 -12.17
N PRO A 13 -22.22 -8.03 -12.39
CA PRO A 13 -21.25 -8.02 -11.31
C PRO A 13 -21.27 -6.63 -10.68
N GLY A 14 -21.86 -6.54 -9.49
CA GLY A 14 -22.03 -5.28 -8.79
C GLY A 14 -20.67 -4.73 -8.33
N PRO A 15 -20.59 -3.41 -8.08
CA PRO A 15 -19.37 -2.77 -7.59
C PRO A 15 -18.88 -3.32 -6.24
N ASP A 16 -19.69 -4.13 -5.56
CA ASP A 16 -19.36 -4.80 -4.31
C ASP A 16 -18.19 -5.78 -4.45
N ASN A 17 -18.07 -6.52 -5.56
CA ASN A 17 -17.00 -7.52 -5.71
C ASN A 17 -15.62 -6.87 -5.98
N GLU A 18 -15.61 -5.78 -6.75
CA GLU A 18 -14.39 -5.01 -6.99
C GLU A 18 -13.94 -4.25 -5.73
N THR A 19 -14.89 -3.68 -4.99
CA THR A 19 -14.63 -3.00 -3.71
C THR A 19 -14.12 -3.99 -2.66
N HIS A 20 -14.73 -5.17 -2.52
CA HIS A 20 -14.27 -6.19 -1.56
C HIS A 20 -12.86 -6.67 -1.88
N ARG A 21 -12.56 -6.86 -3.18
CA ARG A 21 -11.23 -7.27 -3.64
C ARG A 21 -10.19 -6.17 -3.37
N ALA A 22 -10.53 -4.90 -3.58
CA ALA A 22 -9.66 -3.77 -3.26
C ALA A 22 -9.38 -3.66 -1.76
N VAL A 23 -10.40 -3.82 -0.90
CA VAL A 23 -10.26 -3.79 0.57
C VAL A 23 -9.43 -4.98 1.07
N ALA A 24 -9.69 -6.19 0.58
CA ALA A 24 -8.89 -7.37 0.95
C ALA A 24 -7.42 -7.21 0.53
N HIS A 25 -7.18 -6.65 -0.66
CA HIS A 25 -5.84 -6.36 -1.15
C HIS A 25 -5.12 -5.34 -0.23
N GLN A 26 -5.80 -4.26 0.17
CA GLN A 26 -5.24 -3.27 1.10
C GLN A 26 -4.85 -3.88 2.46
N ILE A 27 -5.68 -4.77 3.02
CA ILE A 27 -5.38 -5.43 4.32
C ILE A 27 -4.14 -6.31 4.21
N VAL A 28 -4.01 -7.08 3.13
CA VAL A 28 -2.84 -7.95 2.89
C VAL A 28 -1.58 -7.12 2.69
N THR A 29 -1.64 -6.05 1.87
CA THR A 29 -0.50 -5.15 1.67
C THR A 29 -0.11 -4.47 2.98
N ARG A 30 -1.07 -3.98 3.78
CA ARG A 30 -0.79 -3.36 5.08
C ARG A 30 -0.04 -4.32 6.02
N ARG A 31 -0.53 -5.55 6.19
CA ARG A 31 0.14 -6.56 7.03
C ARG A 31 1.53 -6.93 6.52
N TYR A 32 1.71 -6.99 5.20
CA TYR A 32 3.01 -7.21 4.60
C TYR A 32 3.98 -6.08 4.96
N VAL A 33 3.55 -4.82 4.82
CA VAL A 33 4.35 -3.63 5.16
C VAL A 33 4.68 -3.57 6.65
N GLU A 34 3.70 -3.83 7.52
CA GLU A 34 3.88 -3.92 8.98
C GLU A 34 4.97 -4.94 9.34
N ARG A 35 4.94 -6.15 8.74
CA ARG A 35 5.95 -7.17 8.97
C ARG A 35 7.33 -6.71 8.50
N ARG A 36 7.44 -6.17 7.29
CA ARG A 36 8.72 -5.73 6.73
C ARG A 36 9.34 -4.60 7.53
N ILE A 37 8.54 -3.67 8.05
CA ILE A 37 9.02 -2.59 8.92
C ILE A 37 9.51 -3.14 10.26
N ALA A 38 8.82 -4.13 10.83
CA ALA A 38 9.23 -4.77 12.07
C ALA A 38 10.56 -5.55 11.95
N GLU A 39 10.90 -6.01 10.74
CA GLU A 39 12.20 -6.64 10.43
C GLU A 39 13.34 -5.62 10.27
N LEU A 40 13.04 -4.32 10.21
CA LEU A 40 14.09 -3.30 10.04
C LEU A 40 14.87 -3.09 11.34
N PRO A 41 16.19 -2.89 11.23
CA PRO A 41 17.01 -2.62 12.40
C PRO A 41 16.57 -1.32 13.07
N THR A 42 16.44 -1.36 14.40
CA THR A 42 15.98 -0.24 15.22
C THR A 42 17.14 0.29 16.04
N GLY A 43 17.28 1.62 16.12
CA GLY A 43 18.35 2.28 16.87
C GLY A 43 19.02 3.41 16.07
N PRO A 44 19.73 4.32 16.74
CA PRO A 44 20.36 5.48 16.10
C PRO A 44 21.47 5.07 15.12
N GLU A 45 22.25 4.04 15.43
CA GLU A 45 23.32 3.53 14.56
C GLU A 45 22.79 2.83 13.30
N ALA A 46 21.55 2.36 13.35
CA ALA A 46 20.88 1.69 12.25
C ALA A 46 19.98 2.63 11.43
N ALA A 47 20.00 3.95 11.69
CA ALA A 47 19.11 4.90 11.05
C ALA A 47 19.21 4.86 9.52
N ASP A 48 20.42 4.79 8.97
CA ASP A 48 20.65 4.71 7.53
C ASP A 48 20.14 3.38 6.92
N ALA A 49 20.43 2.25 7.58
CA ALA A 49 19.93 0.94 7.17
C ALA A 49 18.40 0.86 7.21
N ARG A 50 17.77 1.47 8.23
CA ARG A 50 16.32 1.60 8.36
C ARG A 50 15.75 2.46 7.23
N LEU A 51 16.38 3.58 6.89
CA LEU A 51 15.98 4.45 5.79
C LEU A 51 16.05 3.74 4.43
N ARG A 52 17.13 3.02 4.15
CA ARG A 52 17.24 2.19 2.93
C ARG A 52 16.21 1.07 2.91
N GLY A 53 15.93 0.46 4.05
CA GLY A 53 14.89 -0.55 4.19
C GLY A 53 13.49 -0.02 3.89
N LEU A 54 13.16 1.17 4.41
CA LEU A 54 11.90 1.86 4.09
C LEU A 54 11.78 2.18 2.60
N LEU A 55 12.88 2.59 1.96
CA LEU A 55 12.93 2.83 0.52
C LEU A 55 12.70 1.54 -0.29
N ALA A 56 13.31 0.43 0.12
CA ALA A 56 13.10 -0.86 -0.53
C ALA A 56 11.65 -1.37 -0.40
N ILE A 57 11.03 -1.18 0.77
CA ILE A 57 9.62 -1.51 1.00
C ILE A 57 8.73 -0.64 0.10
N PHE A 58 9.01 0.66 0.02
CA PHE A 58 8.28 1.57 -0.86
C PHE A 58 8.36 1.14 -2.34
N ASP A 59 9.55 0.79 -2.81
CA ASP A 59 9.77 0.37 -4.20
C ASP A 59 9.03 -0.94 -4.52
N ASP A 60 9.07 -1.91 -3.61
CA ASP A 60 8.34 -3.19 -3.74
C ASP A 60 6.81 -2.99 -3.83
N ILE A 61 6.23 -2.14 -2.97
CA ILE A 61 4.79 -1.83 -3.00
C ILE A 61 4.42 -1.09 -4.30
N THR A 62 5.30 -0.20 -4.76
CA THR A 62 5.11 0.54 -6.01
C THR A 62 5.19 -0.39 -7.23
N ALA A 63 6.16 -1.30 -7.26
CA ALA A 63 6.33 -2.30 -8.31
C ALA A 63 5.13 -3.27 -8.39
N LYS A 64 4.47 -3.53 -7.25
CA LYS A 64 3.21 -4.30 -7.17
C LYS A 64 1.98 -3.52 -7.65
N GLY A 65 2.15 -2.27 -8.08
CA GLY A 65 1.07 -1.44 -8.63
C GLY A 65 0.10 -0.90 -7.59
N HIS A 66 0.53 -0.75 -6.33
CA HIS A 66 -0.33 -0.14 -5.32
C HIS A 66 -0.61 1.34 -5.67
N PRO A 67 -1.86 1.81 -5.60
CA PRO A 67 -2.21 3.17 -6.04
C PRO A 67 -1.65 4.26 -5.11
N GLU A 68 -1.50 3.97 -3.81
CA GLU A 68 -1.06 4.97 -2.81
C GLU A 68 0.01 4.41 -1.85
N PRO A 69 1.21 4.07 -2.34
CA PRO A 69 2.27 3.46 -1.53
C PRO A 69 2.75 4.39 -0.39
N LEU A 70 2.78 5.71 -0.63
CA LEU A 70 3.15 6.69 0.39
C LEU A 70 2.14 6.79 1.51
N THR A 71 0.85 6.87 1.17
CA THR A 71 -0.25 6.95 2.14
C THR A 71 -0.26 5.70 3.01
N LEU A 72 -0.06 4.52 2.41
CA LEU A 72 0.02 3.26 3.14
C LEU A 72 1.20 3.22 4.13
N LEU A 73 2.41 3.52 3.66
CA LEU A 73 3.61 3.52 4.50
C LEU A 73 3.51 4.54 5.64
N ALA A 74 3.01 5.74 5.36
CA ALA A 74 2.79 6.79 6.35
C ALA A 74 1.79 6.33 7.42
N ALA A 75 0.68 5.71 7.00
CA ALA A 75 -0.33 5.17 7.90
C ALA A 75 0.21 4.03 8.78
N VAL A 76 1.07 3.16 8.24
CA VAL A 76 1.71 2.08 9.02
C VAL A 76 2.73 2.63 10.01
N LEU A 77 3.50 3.65 9.63
CA LEU A 77 4.49 4.29 10.49
C LEU A 77 3.89 5.27 11.50
N GLY A 78 2.63 5.66 11.34
CA GLY A 78 1.97 6.67 12.18
C GLY A 78 2.56 8.07 12.02
N ILE A 79 3.19 8.37 10.88
CA ILE A 79 3.80 9.67 10.59
C ILE A 79 3.10 10.33 9.39
N PRO A 80 3.13 11.65 9.26
CA PRO A 80 2.58 12.31 8.08
C PRO A 80 3.39 11.98 6.82
N VAL A 81 2.72 11.91 5.67
CA VAL A 81 3.34 11.61 4.36
C VAL A 81 4.50 12.56 4.06
N GLY A 82 4.39 13.84 4.38
CA GLY A 82 5.48 14.81 4.18
C GLY A 82 6.76 14.47 4.97
N THR A 83 6.63 13.95 6.19
CA THR A 83 7.77 13.48 6.99
C THR A 83 8.38 12.23 6.38
N LEU A 84 7.55 11.26 5.96
CA LEU A 84 8.02 10.08 5.23
C LEU A 84 8.77 10.48 3.94
N VAL A 85 8.25 11.48 3.23
CA VAL A 85 8.87 11.99 2.01
C VAL A 85 10.26 12.57 2.30
N THR A 86 10.40 13.33 3.39
CA THR A 86 11.69 13.89 3.81
C THR A 86 12.69 12.78 4.14
N HIS A 87 12.25 11.74 4.86
CA HIS A 87 13.08 10.58 5.19
C HIS A 87 13.54 9.81 3.95
N LEU A 88 12.64 9.52 3.01
CA LEU A 88 12.96 8.79 1.79
C LEU A 88 13.86 9.60 0.84
N ARG A 89 13.75 10.94 0.84
CA ARG A 89 14.70 11.81 0.13
C ARG A 89 16.09 11.73 0.76
N ALA A 90 16.19 11.77 2.09
CA ALA A 90 17.46 11.59 2.80
C ALA A 90 18.08 10.20 2.55
N ALA A 91 17.24 9.17 2.31
CA ALA A 91 17.67 7.83 1.94
C ALA A 91 18.23 7.71 0.50
N GLY A 92 18.27 8.81 -0.26
CA GLY A 92 18.86 8.86 -1.60
C GLY A 92 17.87 8.70 -2.75
N ARG A 93 16.55 8.80 -2.53
CA ARG A 93 15.58 8.86 -3.65
C ARG A 93 15.41 10.30 -4.13
N PRO A 94 15.82 10.64 -5.37
CA PRO A 94 15.47 11.92 -5.95
C PRO A 94 13.97 11.90 -6.29
N TRP A 95 13.12 12.47 -5.45
CA TRP A 95 11.77 12.81 -5.90
C TRP A 95 11.85 14.05 -6.77
N GLY A 96 11.88 13.80 -8.07
CA GLY A 96 11.78 14.82 -9.10
C GLY A 96 13.00 15.74 -9.16
N GLU A 97 14.10 15.23 -9.70
CA GLU A 97 14.95 16.08 -10.54
C GLU A 97 15.55 15.22 -11.67
N ASN A 98 15.07 15.47 -12.89
CA ASN A 98 15.66 15.10 -14.19
C ASN A 98 15.70 13.61 -14.63
N ARG A 99 14.65 13.18 -15.33
CA ARG A 99 14.60 12.87 -16.79
C ARG A 99 13.62 11.73 -17.10
#